data_AF-A0AAQ3NYL1-F1
#
_entry.id   AF-A0AAQ3NYL1-F1
#
_cell.length_a   1.000
_cell.length_b   1.000
_cell.length_c   1.000
_cell.angle_alpha   90.00
_cell.angle_beta   90.00
_cell.angle_gamma   90.00
#
_symmetry.space_group_name_H-M   'P 1'
#
loop_
_entity.id
_entity.type
_entity.pdbx_description
1 polymer ?
#
loop_
_entity_poly.entity_id
_entity_poly.type
_entity_poly.pdbx_seq_one_letter_code
_entity_poly.pdbx_strand_id
1 'polypeptide(L)'
;MHTGLDVIQQAQSGTGKTATFCSGVLQQLDYSLVECQALVLAPTRELAQQIEKVMRALGDYLGVKVHACVGGTSVREDQRILSSGIYDIFQLLPPKIQVGVFSATMPPEALEITRKFMNKPVRILVKRDELTLEGIKQFFVNVDKEEWKLETLCDLYETLAITQSVIFVNTRRKVDWLTDKMRNRDHTVSATHGDMDQNTRDIIMREFRSGSSRVLITTDLLARGIDVQQVSLVINYDLPTQPENYLHRIGRSGRFGRKGVAINFVTSDDERMLLDIQKFYNVMVEELPANVADLI
;
A
#
# COMPACT_ATOMS: atom_id res chain seq x y z
N MET A 1 20.78 2.31 10.57
CA MET A 1 20.86 0.86 10.84
C MET A 1 22.27 0.43 11.24
N HIS A 2 23.32 0.74 10.47
CA HIS A 2 24.71 0.32 10.73
C HIS A 2 25.25 0.58 12.16
N THR A 3 24.75 1.59 12.87
CA THR A 3 25.23 1.95 14.22
C THR A 3 24.64 1.10 15.35
N GLY A 4 23.75 0.13 15.04
CA GLY A 4 23.06 -0.68 16.04
C GLY A 4 22.00 0.06 16.86
N LEU A 5 21.75 1.35 16.56
CA LEU A 5 20.72 2.16 17.20
C LEU A 5 19.34 1.82 16.65
N ASP A 6 18.32 1.89 17.50
CA ASP A 6 16.94 1.80 17.06
C ASP A 6 16.62 2.93 16.07
N VAL A 7 15.76 2.66 15.08
CA VAL A 7 15.46 3.60 14.00
C VAL A 7 13.96 3.70 13.79
N ILE A 8 13.45 4.93 13.80
CA ILE A 8 12.13 5.26 13.25
C ILE A 8 12.36 6.03 11.96
N GLN A 9 12.00 5.43 10.83
CA GLN A 9 12.09 6.05 9.52
C GLN A 9 10.69 6.24 8.94
N GLN A 10 10.36 7.50 8.68
CA GLN A 10 9.23 7.90 7.86
C GLN A 10 9.76 8.37 6.51
N ALA A 11 9.13 7.93 5.42
CA ALA A 11 9.38 8.48 4.08
C ALA A 11 8.15 8.26 3.20
N GLN A 12 8.00 9.02 2.11
CA GLN A 12 6.85 8.89 1.20
C GLN A 12 6.70 7.47 0.60
N SER A 13 5.52 7.14 0.09
CA SER A 13 5.31 5.88 -0.65
C SER A 13 6.23 5.83 -1.88
N GLY A 14 6.79 4.66 -2.19
CA GLY A 14 7.61 4.47 -3.39
C GLY A 14 9.04 5.03 -3.34
N THR A 15 9.48 5.67 -2.25
CA THR A 15 10.84 6.25 -2.14
C THR A 15 11.93 5.28 -1.68
N GLY A 16 11.67 3.98 -1.73
CA GLY A 16 12.69 2.97 -1.44
C GLY A 16 12.87 2.58 0.04
N LYS A 17 11.94 2.92 0.94
CA LYS A 17 11.99 2.48 2.37
C LYS A 17 12.30 0.99 2.54
N THR A 18 11.67 0.15 1.72
CA THR A 18 11.88 -1.30 1.74
C THR A 18 13.32 -1.66 1.41
N ALA A 19 13.88 -1.06 0.37
CA ALA A 19 15.29 -1.26 0.01
C ALA A 19 16.23 -0.76 1.12
N THR A 20 15.91 0.36 1.78
CA THR A 20 16.72 0.91 2.88
C THR A 20 16.84 -0.07 4.03
N PHE A 21 15.74 -0.63 4.51
CA PHE A 21 15.81 -1.57 5.63
C PHE A 21 16.37 -2.93 5.20
N CYS A 22 16.05 -3.43 4.00
CA CYS A 22 16.61 -4.69 3.51
C CYS A 22 18.13 -4.61 3.40
N SER A 23 18.67 -3.54 2.80
CA SER A 23 20.11 -3.32 2.71
C SER A 23 20.75 -3.20 4.10
N GLY A 24 20.11 -2.47 5.01
CA GLY A 24 20.61 -2.32 6.38
C GLY A 24 20.58 -3.61 7.21
N VAL A 25 19.66 -4.53 6.92
CA VAL A 25 19.64 -5.89 7.51
C VAL A 25 20.75 -6.74 6.90
N LEU A 26 20.82 -6.83 5.56
CA LEU A 26 21.83 -7.64 4.85
C LEU A 26 23.27 -7.28 5.26
N GLN A 27 23.52 -6.00 5.54
CA GLN A 27 24.82 -5.50 5.99
C GLN A 27 25.22 -5.99 7.40
N GLN A 28 24.25 -6.37 8.24
CA GLN A 28 24.47 -6.77 9.63
C GLN A 28 24.46 -8.29 9.84
N LEU A 29 24.06 -9.06 8.83
CA LEU A 29 24.04 -10.53 8.93
C LEU A 29 25.46 -11.09 9.00
N ASP A 30 25.66 -12.06 9.88
CA ASP A 30 26.81 -12.94 9.86
C ASP A 30 26.51 -14.15 8.97
N TYR A 31 27.10 -14.17 7.77
CA TYR A 31 26.87 -15.23 6.78
C TYR A 31 27.56 -16.56 7.13
N SER A 32 28.38 -16.60 8.18
CA SER A 32 28.96 -17.85 8.69
C SER A 32 27.95 -18.65 9.53
N LEU A 33 26.90 -18.00 10.03
CA LEU A 33 25.89 -18.60 10.91
C LEU A 33 24.59 -18.88 10.14
N VAL A 34 24.11 -20.13 10.22
CA VAL A 34 22.86 -20.55 9.55
C VAL A 34 21.70 -20.56 10.56
N GLU A 35 21.37 -19.38 11.07
CA GLU A 35 20.26 -19.16 12.02
C GLU A 35 19.48 -17.88 11.69
N CYS A 36 18.31 -17.70 12.30
CA CYS A 36 17.49 -16.51 12.10
C CYS A 36 18.09 -15.33 12.89
N GLN A 37 18.72 -14.39 12.19
CA GLN A 37 19.36 -13.22 12.79
C GLN A 37 18.53 -11.93 12.65
N ALA A 38 17.50 -11.93 11.81
CA ALA A 38 16.64 -10.77 11.57
C ALA A 38 15.18 -11.21 11.35
N LEU A 39 14.26 -10.50 12.02
CA LEU A 39 12.82 -10.69 11.88
C LEU A 39 12.19 -9.44 11.28
N VAL A 40 11.44 -9.58 10.18
CA VAL A 40 10.70 -8.49 9.56
C VAL A 40 9.20 -8.79 9.64
N LEU A 41 8.45 -7.92 10.29
CA LEU A 41 7.00 -8.02 10.39
C LEU A 41 6.35 -7.09 9.36
N ALA A 42 5.36 -7.61 8.63
CA ALA A 42 4.58 -6.85 7.65
C ALA A 42 3.08 -7.02 7.92
N PRO A 43 2.26 -5.98 7.69
CA PRO A 43 0.82 -6.01 7.95
C PRO A 43 0.02 -6.94 7.01
N THR A 44 0.60 -7.35 5.88
CA THR A 44 -0.08 -8.17 4.85
C THR A 44 0.87 -9.25 4.33
N ARG A 45 0.29 -10.37 3.87
CA ARG A 45 1.04 -11.50 3.32
C ARG A 45 1.78 -11.10 2.05
N GLU A 46 1.09 -10.32 1.21
CA GLU A 46 1.59 -9.82 -0.06
C GLU A 46 2.81 -8.92 0.14
N LEU A 47 2.79 -8.07 1.17
CA LEU A 47 3.93 -7.22 1.52
C LEU A 47 5.09 -8.06 2.07
N ALA A 48 4.84 -9.06 2.93
CA ALA A 48 5.89 -9.96 3.42
C ALA A 48 6.60 -10.71 2.27
N GLN A 49 5.83 -11.25 1.33
CA GLN A 49 6.38 -11.90 0.13
C GLN A 49 7.15 -10.91 -0.77
N GLN A 50 6.68 -9.67 -0.88
CA GLN A 50 7.42 -8.63 -1.61
C GLN A 50 8.77 -8.33 -0.94
N ILE A 51 8.78 -8.19 0.39
CA ILE A 51 10.00 -7.96 1.16
C ILE A 51 10.98 -9.13 0.96
N GLU A 52 10.50 -10.37 1.01
CA GLU A 52 11.33 -11.55 0.74
C GLU A 52 12.00 -11.46 -0.64
N LYS A 53 11.23 -11.15 -1.69
CA LYS A 53 11.78 -11.02 -3.05
C LYS A 53 12.84 -9.93 -3.14
N VAL A 54 12.60 -8.76 -2.53
CA VAL A 54 13.56 -7.66 -2.49
C VAL A 54 14.83 -8.07 -1.74
N MET A 55 14.69 -8.71 -0.58
CA MET A 55 15.81 -9.17 0.23
C MET A 55 16.67 -10.20 -0.50
N ARG A 56 16.05 -11.17 -1.19
CA ARG A 56 16.74 -12.16 -2.03
C ARG A 56 17.47 -11.50 -3.19
N ALA A 57 16.81 -10.58 -3.90
CA ALA A 57 17.42 -9.89 -5.03
C ALA A 57 18.63 -9.04 -4.62
N LEU A 58 18.52 -8.31 -3.50
CA LEU A 58 19.63 -7.50 -2.97
C LEU A 58 20.77 -8.36 -2.40
N GLY A 59 20.47 -9.53 -1.85
CA GLY A 59 21.43 -10.44 -1.23
C GLY A 59 21.89 -11.60 -2.11
N ASP A 60 21.62 -11.59 -3.42
CA ASP A 60 21.89 -12.69 -4.35
C ASP A 60 23.37 -13.11 -4.32
N TYR A 61 24.27 -12.13 -4.28
CA TYR A 61 25.72 -12.33 -4.19
C TYR A 61 26.25 -12.59 -2.77
N LEU A 62 25.38 -12.49 -1.75
CA LEU A 62 25.74 -12.69 -0.35
C LEU A 62 25.38 -14.09 0.15
N GLY A 63 24.64 -14.88 -0.65
CA GLY A 63 24.17 -16.21 -0.24
C GLY A 63 23.13 -16.17 0.88
N VAL A 64 22.36 -15.08 0.99
CA VAL A 64 21.37 -14.90 2.05
C VAL A 64 20.24 -15.94 1.95
N LYS A 65 19.84 -16.50 3.10
CA LYS A 65 18.63 -17.30 3.22
C LYS A 65 17.51 -16.46 3.81
N VAL A 66 16.42 -16.30 3.06
CA VAL A 66 15.23 -15.56 3.48
C VAL A 66 14.04 -16.51 3.46
N HIS A 67 13.07 -16.32 4.35
CA HIS A 67 11.83 -17.10 4.36
C HIS A 67 10.67 -16.19 4.77
N ALA A 68 9.57 -16.20 4.01
CA ALA A 68 8.34 -15.50 4.36
C ALA A 68 7.36 -16.44 5.08
N CYS A 69 7.18 -16.25 6.39
CA CYS A 69 6.17 -16.95 7.17
C CYS A 69 4.80 -16.27 6.98
N VAL A 70 4.08 -16.64 5.93
CA VAL A 70 2.73 -16.14 5.64
C VAL A 70 1.74 -17.31 5.71
N GLY A 71 0.69 -17.21 6.54
CA GLY A 71 -0.27 -18.30 6.71
C GLY A 71 -0.86 -18.80 5.39
N GLY A 72 -1.21 -20.10 5.30
CA GLY A 72 -1.66 -20.76 4.07
C GLY A 72 -0.65 -21.75 3.49
N THR A 73 0.61 -21.70 3.93
CA THR A 73 1.59 -22.81 3.87
C THR A 73 1.46 -23.67 5.14
N SER A 74 1.86 -24.96 5.10
CA SER A 74 1.49 -25.99 6.09
C SER A 74 1.47 -25.51 7.56
N VAL A 75 0.25 -25.48 8.11
CA VAL A 75 -0.17 -24.70 9.29
C VAL A 75 -0.06 -25.50 10.59
N ARG A 76 1.13 -25.89 11.05
CA ARG A 76 1.24 -26.53 12.39
C ARG A 76 2.11 -25.83 13.42
N GLU A 77 2.93 -24.85 13.04
CA GLU A 77 3.75 -24.09 14.01
C GLU A 77 3.34 -22.60 14.17
N ASP A 78 2.80 -21.95 13.14
CA ASP A 78 2.58 -20.49 13.16
C ASP A 78 1.37 -19.98 13.99
N GLN A 79 0.36 -20.84 14.24
CA GLN A 79 -0.93 -20.39 14.78
C GLN A 79 -0.91 -19.95 16.26
N ARG A 80 0.02 -20.46 17.07
CA ARG A 80 0.09 -20.09 18.50
C ARG A 80 0.81 -18.77 18.75
N ILE A 81 1.74 -18.37 17.88
CA ILE A 81 2.60 -17.19 18.09
C ILE A 81 1.94 -15.92 17.52
N LEU A 82 1.15 -16.04 16.44
CA LEU A 82 0.62 -14.88 15.71
C LEU A 82 -0.74 -14.35 16.24
N SER A 83 -1.41 -15.08 17.12
CA SER A 83 -2.78 -14.73 17.56
C SER A 83 -2.86 -13.59 18.59
N SER A 84 -1.72 -13.11 19.09
CA SER A 84 -1.67 -12.17 20.22
C SER A 84 -0.84 -10.89 19.95
N GLY A 85 -0.47 -10.65 18.70
CA GLY A 85 0.05 -9.36 18.23
C GLY A 85 1.56 -9.15 18.38
N ILE A 86 2.02 -7.95 18.02
CA ILE A 86 3.45 -7.59 17.97
C ILE A 86 4.12 -7.73 19.35
N TYR A 87 3.40 -7.40 20.44
CA TYR A 87 3.96 -7.38 21.79
C TYR A 87 4.38 -8.77 22.30
N ASP A 88 3.65 -9.82 21.95
CA ASP A 88 3.98 -11.18 22.38
C ASP A 88 5.14 -11.76 21.59
N ILE A 89 5.29 -11.40 20.31
CA ILE A 89 6.49 -11.71 19.54
C ILE A 89 7.72 -11.10 20.22
N PHE A 90 7.63 -9.83 20.66
CA PHE A 90 8.73 -9.17 21.36
C PHE A 90 9.15 -9.88 22.66
N GLN A 91 8.22 -10.53 23.38
CA GLN A 91 8.56 -11.28 24.60
C GLN A 91 9.38 -12.55 24.34
N LEU A 92 9.32 -13.09 23.11
CA LEU A 92 10.08 -14.27 22.69
C LEU A 92 11.46 -13.92 22.12
N LEU A 93 11.72 -12.64 21.87
CA LEU A 93 12.99 -12.18 21.31
C LEU A 93 14.06 -12.01 22.39
N PRO A 94 15.36 -12.09 22.03
CA PRO A 94 16.45 -11.80 22.95
C PRO A 94 16.31 -10.41 23.60
N PRO A 95 16.81 -10.22 24.83
CA PRO A 95 16.63 -8.96 25.57
C PRO A 95 17.36 -7.76 24.94
N LYS A 96 18.31 -7.99 24.03
CA LYS A 96 19.09 -6.95 23.36
C LYS A 96 18.97 -7.10 21.85
N ILE A 97 17.92 -6.50 21.30
CA ILE A 97 17.65 -6.44 19.85
C ILE A 97 17.65 -4.98 19.39
N GLN A 98 18.06 -4.77 18.14
CA GLN A 98 17.83 -3.50 17.45
C GLN A 98 16.42 -3.52 16.86
N VAL A 99 15.66 -2.44 17.05
CA VAL A 99 14.31 -2.29 16.50
C VAL A 99 14.28 -1.21 15.43
N GLY A 100 13.67 -1.53 14.29
CA GLY A 100 13.44 -0.60 13.20
C GLY A 100 11.96 -0.49 12.86
N VAL A 101 11.43 0.74 12.77
CA VAL A 101 10.05 1.02 12.34
C VAL A 101 10.09 1.84 11.06
N PHE A 102 9.45 1.32 10.00
CA PHE A 102 9.42 1.93 8.67
C PHE A 102 7.99 2.15 8.22
N SER A 103 7.58 3.41 8.02
CA SER A 103 6.21 3.73 7.58
C SER A 103 6.16 4.92 6.63
N ALA A 104 5.07 5.05 5.89
CA ALA A 104 4.77 6.27 5.15
C ALA A 104 4.16 7.36 6.05
N THR A 105 3.34 6.93 7.00
CA THR A 105 2.65 7.78 7.96
C THR A 105 3.09 7.41 9.38
N MET A 106 3.26 8.42 10.24
CA MET A 106 3.63 8.21 11.63
C MET A 106 2.80 9.14 12.53
N PRO A 107 1.52 8.79 12.76
CA PRO A 107 0.66 9.60 13.62
C PRO A 107 1.17 9.59 15.07
N PRO A 108 0.81 10.58 15.90
CA PRO A 108 1.29 10.69 17.29
C PRO A 108 1.07 9.42 18.11
N GLU A 109 -0.06 8.74 17.92
CA GLU A 109 -0.42 7.49 18.61
C GLU A 109 0.54 6.35 18.24
N ALA A 110 0.93 6.26 16.96
CA ALA A 110 1.93 5.29 16.51
C ALA A 110 3.31 5.59 17.14
N LEU A 111 3.70 6.87 17.21
CA LEU A 111 4.95 7.29 17.86
C LEU A 111 4.95 6.96 19.37
N GLU A 112 3.82 7.07 20.06
CA GLU A 112 3.71 6.68 21.47
C GLU A 112 3.91 5.19 21.67
N ILE A 113 3.34 4.36 20.79
CA ILE A 113 3.51 2.90 20.84
C ILE A 113 4.98 2.52 20.70
N THR A 114 5.74 3.19 19.81
CA THR A 114 7.19 2.91 19.66
C THR A 114 8.01 3.14 20.93
N ARG A 115 7.56 4.02 21.84
CA ARG A 115 8.28 4.28 23.11
C ARG A 115 8.25 3.10 24.07
N LYS A 116 7.34 2.14 23.88
CA LYS A 116 7.19 0.97 24.75
C LYS A 116 8.25 -0.11 24.49
N PHE A 117 8.83 -0.13 23.29
CA PHE A 117 9.74 -1.21 22.88
C PHE A 117 11.03 -0.73 22.19
N MET A 118 11.22 0.58 21.99
CA MET A 118 12.45 1.14 21.43
C MET A 118 13.25 1.93 22.48
N ASN A 119 14.57 1.84 22.44
CA ASN A 119 15.49 2.55 23.30
C ASN A 119 16.18 3.71 22.55
N LYS A 120 15.79 4.95 22.87
CA LYS A 120 16.32 6.20 22.29
C LYS A 120 16.52 6.13 20.76
N PRO A 121 15.44 5.88 19.98
CA PRO A 121 15.57 5.68 18.56
C PRO A 121 15.99 6.95 17.81
N VAL A 122 16.82 6.78 16.79
CA VAL A 122 17.08 7.81 15.78
C VAL A 122 15.80 8.01 14.99
N ARG A 123 15.34 9.26 14.88
CA ARG A 123 14.10 9.62 14.19
C ARG A 123 14.42 10.36 12.90
N ILE A 124 14.12 9.71 11.78
CA ILE A 124 14.18 10.30 10.45
C ILE A 124 12.72 10.49 10.02
N LEU A 125 12.16 11.64 10.34
CA LEU A 125 10.76 11.98 10.06
C LEU A 125 10.68 12.99 8.92
N VAL A 126 9.73 12.78 8.01
CA VAL A 126 9.39 13.75 6.97
C VAL A 126 8.32 14.68 7.53
N LYS A 127 8.47 15.99 7.34
CA LYS A 127 7.44 16.95 7.75
C LYS A 127 6.13 16.64 7.04
N ARG A 128 5.00 16.88 7.70
CA ARG A 128 3.68 16.59 7.12
C ARG A 128 3.46 17.29 5.79
N ASP A 129 3.94 18.52 5.68
CA ASP A 129 3.81 19.38 4.49
C ASP A 129 4.70 18.92 3.32
N GLU A 130 5.67 18.03 3.58
CA GLU A 130 6.58 17.44 2.58
C GLU A 130 6.17 15.98 2.24
N LEU A 131 5.02 15.49 2.70
CA LEU A 131 4.51 14.15 2.33
C LEU A 131 3.73 14.13 1.02
N THR A 132 3.64 15.26 0.33
CA THR A 132 2.97 15.36 -0.96
C THR A 132 3.72 14.50 -1.98
N LEU A 133 2.97 13.66 -2.70
CA LEU A 133 3.56 12.82 -3.76
C LEU A 133 3.83 13.71 -4.96
N GLU A 134 5.04 14.27 -5.03
CA GLU A 134 5.51 14.97 -6.22
C GLU A 134 5.32 14.05 -7.45
N GLY A 135 4.49 14.49 -8.40
CA GLY A 135 4.20 13.74 -9.63
C GLY A 135 2.79 13.13 -9.71
N ILE A 136 1.95 13.21 -8.67
CA ILE A 136 0.56 12.76 -8.75
C ILE A 136 -0.41 13.96 -8.78
N LYS A 137 -1.08 14.14 -9.91
CA LYS A 137 -2.19 15.09 -10.02
C LYS A 137 -3.42 14.51 -9.33
N GLN A 138 -4.08 15.31 -8.50
CA GLN A 138 -5.20 14.86 -7.67
C GLN A 138 -6.44 15.66 -8.03
N PHE A 139 -7.49 14.95 -8.45
CA PHE A 139 -8.76 15.52 -8.84
C PHE A 139 -9.92 14.93 -8.06
N PHE A 140 -11.02 15.66 -7.95
CA PHE A 140 -12.30 15.12 -7.52
C PHE A 140 -13.38 15.33 -8.59
N VAL A 141 -14.36 14.44 -8.61
CA VAL A 141 -15.60 14.59 -9.37
C VAL A 141 -16.72 14.60 -8.33
N ASN A 142 -17.47 15.70 -8.27
CA ASN A 142 -18.69 15.72 -7.50
C ASN A 142 -19.78 14.95 -8.28
N VAL A 143 -20.19 13.82 -7.72
CA VAL A 143 -21.21 12.95 -8.31
C VAL A 143 -22.58 13.18 -7.67
N ASP A 144 -22.69 14.06 -6.67
CA ASP A 144 -23.83 14.34 -5.78
C ASP A 144 -24.36 13.11 -5.04
N LYS A 145 -24.76 12.05 -5.76
CA LYS A 145 -25.36 10.82 -5.27
C LYS A 145 -24.53 9.59 -5.62
N GLU A 146 -24.61 8.58 -4.75
CA GLU A 146 -23.93 7.30 -4.90
C GLU A 146 -24.30 6.55 -6.20
N GLU A 147 -25.55 6.65 -6.63
CA GLU A 147 -26.07 5.97 -7.83
C GLU A 147 -25.42 6.48 -9.13
N TRP A 148 -24.92 7.72 -9.16
CA TRP A 148 -24.30 8.33 -10.35
C TRP A 148 -22.81 7.99 -10.49
N LYS A 149 -22.18 7.40 -9.47
CA LYS A 149 -20.77 7.00 -9.52
C LYS A 149 -20.49 5.97 -10.62
N LEU A 150 -21.40 5.01 -10.83
CA LEU A 150 -21.19 3.96 -11.83
C LEU A 150 -21.20 4.51 -13.25
N GLU A 151 -22.11 5.45 -13.55
CA GLU A 151 -22.19 6.11 -14.85
C GLU A 151 -20.96 6.97 -15.08
N THR A 152 -20.61 7.82 -14.10
CA THR A 152 -19.38 8.63 -14.12
C THR A 152 -18.13 7.78 -14.35
N LEU A 153 -18.06 6.60 -13.72
CA LEU A 153 -16.93 5.68 -13.90
C LEU A 153 -16.82 5.20 -15.34
N CYS A 154 -17.93 4.78 -15.95
CA CYS A 154 -17.96 4.31 -17.33
C CYS A 154 -17.56 5.43 -18.29
N ASP A 155 -18.11 6.64 -18.11
CA ASP A 155 -17.81 7.80 -18.95
C ASP A 155 -16.30 8.14 -18.92
N LEU A 156 -15.67 8.00 -17.75
CA LEU A 156 -14.22 8.15 -17.62
C LEU A 156 -13.45 7.09 -18.43
N TYR A 157 -13.90 5.82 -18.42
CA TYR A 157 -13.25 4.76 -19.20
C TYR A 157 -13.46 4.88 -20.71
N GLU A 158 -14.54 5.54 -21.15
CA GLU A 158 -14.79 5.82 -22.57
C GLU A 158 -13.97 7.03 -23.06
N THR A 159 -13.80 8.04 -22.21
CA THR A 159 -13.14 9.30 -22.56
C THR A 159 -11.61 9.21 -22.45
N LEU A 160 -11.09 8.43 -21.51
CA LEU A 160 -9.66 8.35 -21.21
C LEU A 160 -9.02 7.12 -21.86
N ALA A 161 -7.88 7.31 -22.51
CA ALA A 161 -7.02 6.22 -22.97
C ALA A 161 -6.26 5.58 -21.80
N ILE A 162 -6.97 4.84 -20.95
CA ILE A 162 -6.42 4.26 -19.72
C ILE A 162 -5.62 3.00 -20.05
N THR A 163 -4.32 3.01 -19.73
CA THR A 163 -3.44 1.84 -19.86
C THR A 163 -3.73 0.82 -18.78
N GLN A 164 -3.55 1.22 -17.51
CA GLN A 164 -3.91 0.42 -16.34
C GLN A 164 -4.39 1.31 -15.19
N SER A 165 -5.43 0.86 -14.50
CA SER A 165 -6.05 1.57 -13.39
C SER A 165 -6.34 0.69 -12.19
N VAL A 166 -6.35 1.31 -11.01
CA VAL A 166 -6.81 0.69 -9.77
C VAL A 166 -8.01 1.47 -9.23
N ILE A 167 -9.09 0.76 -8.93
CA ILE A 167 -10.30 1.32 -8.33
C ILE A 167 -10.40 0.85 -6.88
N PHE A 168 -10.46 1.80 -5.95
CA PHE A 168 -10.64 1.54 -4.54
C PHE A 168 -12.09 1.72 -4.10
N VAL A 169 -12.59 0.73 -3.37
CA VAL A 169 -13.90 0.73 -2.69
C VAL A 169 -13.75 0.29 -1.24
N ASN A 170 -14.67 0.69 -0.37
CA ASN A 170 -14.51 0.49 1.08
C ASN A 170 -14.92 -0.91 1.56
N THR A 171 -15.76 -1.63 0.80
CA THR A 171 -16.32 -2.90 1.24
C THR A 171 -16.15 -4.02 0.21
N ARG A 172 -16.00 -5.25 0.71
CA ARG A 172 -15.93 -6.48 -0.11
C ARG A 172 -17.13 -6.64 -1.02
N ARG A 173 -18.34 -6.49 -0.46
CA ARG A 173 -19.60 -6.56 -1.21
C ARG A 173 -19.65 -5.58 -2.39
N LYS A 174 -19.07 -4.39 -2.21
CA LYS A 174 -19.01 -3.38 -3.26
C LYS A 174 -17.94 -3.68 -4.32
N VAL A 175 -16.86 -4.36 -3.96
CA VAL A 175 -15.90 -4.91 -4.95
C VAL A 175 -16.64 -5.86 -5.89
N ASP A 176 -17.35 -6.84 -5.34
CA ASP A 176 -18.06 -7.84 -6.14
C ASP A 176 -19.15 -7.19 -7.00
N TRP A 177 -19.97 -6.34 -6.39
CA TRP A 177 -21.03 -5.59 -7.08
C TRP A 177 -20.48 -4.74 -8.23
N LEU A 178 -19.42 -3.97 -7.99
CA LEU A 178 -18.85 -3.09 -9.01
C LEU A 178 -18.22 -3.91 -10.14
N THR A 179 -17.58 -5.03 -9.80
CA THR A 179 -17.01 -5.97 -10.78
C THR A 179 -18.08 -6.51 -11.71
N ASP A 180 -19.20 -6.98 -11.18
CA ASP A 180 -20.31 -7.49 -11.98
C ASP A 180 -20.93 -6.39 -12.86
N LYS A 181 -21.12 -5.18 -12.31
CA LYS A 181 -21.65 -4.05 -13.06
C LYS A 181 -20.75 -3.62 -14.20
N MET A 182 -19.44 -3.59 -14.00
CA MET A 182 -18.49 -3.25 -15.05
C MET A 182 -18.38 -4.34 -16.11
N ARG A 183 -18.40 -5.62 -15.72
CA ARG A 183 -18.39 -6.75 -16.67
C ARG A 183 -19.65 -6.80 -17.54
N ASN A 184 -20.81 -6.49 -16.98
CA ASN A 184 -22.06 -6.39 -17.73
C ASN A 184 -22.08 -5.22 -18.73
N ARG A 185 -21.12 -4.29 -18.63
CA ARG A 185 -20.89 -3.20 -19.59
C ARG A 185 -19.63 -3.45 -20.44
N ASP A 186 -19.26 -4.72 -20.63
CA ASP A 186 -18.14 -5.20 -21.45
C ASP A 186 -16.74 -4.70 -21.03
N HIS A 187 -16.58 -4.19 -19.82
CA HIS A 187 -15.25 -3.85 -19.29
C HIS A 187 -14.54 -5.11 -18.77
N THR A 188 -13.31 -5.33 -19.23
CA THR A 188 -12.43 -6.37 -18.69
C THR A 188 -11.82 -5.91 -17.37
N VAL A 189 -12.40 -6.37 -16.26
CA VAL A 189 -11.95 -6.03 -14.90
C VAL A 189 -11.58 -7.27 -14.07
N SER A 190 -10.55 -7.12 -13.27
CA SER A 190 -10.16 -8.07 -12.22
C SER A 190 -10.45 -7.45 -10.85
N ALA A 191 -10.67 -8.31 -9.86
CA ALA A 191 -11.06 -7.85 -8.53
C ALA A 191 -10.37 -8.65 -7.44
N THR A 192 -9.99 -8.02 -6.34
CA THR A 192 -9.33 -8.70 -5.23
C THR A 192 -9.73 -8.13 -3.88
N HIS A 193 -9.96 -9.00 -2.90
CA HIS A 193 -10.31 -8.59 -1.54
C HIS A 193 -9.95 -9.66 -0.49
N GLY A 194 -10.06 -9.30 0.79
CA GLY A 194 -9.59 -10.10 1.92
C GLY A 194 -10.22 -11.50 2.12
N ASP A 195 -11.39 -11.79 1.55
CA ASP A 195 -12.03 -13.11 1.65
C ASP A 195 -11.59 -14.12 0.58
N MET A 196 -10.90 -13.67 -0.47
CA MET A 196 -10.41 -14.58 -1.50
C MET A 196 -9.26 -15.42 -0.95
N ASP A 197 -9.13 -16.66 -1.40
CA ASP A 197 -7.96 -17.47 -1.10
C ASP A 197 -6.70 -16.90 -1.75
N GLN A 198 -5.53 -17.22 -1.20
CA GLN A 198 -4.27 -16.64 -1.64
C GLN A 198 -3.93 -17.00 -3.09
N ASN A 199 -4.21 -18.23 -3.52
CA ASN A 199 -3.86 -18.68 -4.87
C ASN A 199 -4.65 -17.88 -5.91
N THR A 200 -5.94 -17.65 -5.66
CA THR A 200 -6.79 -16.80 -6.49
C THR A 200 -6.25 -15.37 -6.56
N ARG A 201 -5.85 -14.76 -5.42
CA ARG A 201 -5.25 -13.42 -5.43
C ARG A 201 -3.95 -13.38 -6.23
N ASP A 202 -3.10 -14.39 -6.10
CA ASP A 202 -1.82 -14.45 -6.80
C ASP A 202 -1.99 -14.56 -8.32
N ILE A 203 -3.02 -15.29 -8.77
CA ILE A 203 -3.42 -15.38 -10.19
C ILE A 203 -3.90 -14.01 -10.68
N ILE A 204 -4.84 -13.38 -9.97
CA ILE A 204 -5.39 -12.07 -10.33
C ILE A 204 -4.30 -11.00 -10.41
N MET A 205 -3.38 -11.01 -9.44
CA MET A 205 -2.24 -10.10 -9.45
C MET A 205 -1.26 -10.38 -10.60
N ARG A 206 -1.13 -11.62 -11.04
CA ARG A 206 -0.31 -11.97 -12.21
C ARG A 206 -0.95 -11.46 -13.49
N GLU A 207 -2.25 -11.67 -13.67
CA GLU A 207 -3.03 -11.18 -14.82
C GLU A 207 -3.03 -9.65 -14.91
N PHE A 208 -3.16 -8.97 -13.78
CA PHE A 208 -3.07 -7.52 -13.74
C PHE A 208 -1.65 -7.03 -14.09
N ARG A 209 -0.60 -7.67 -13.56
CA ARG A 209 0.79 -7.29 -13.90
C ARG A 209 1.18 -7.60 -15.35
N SER A 210 0.61 -8.64 -15.96
CA SER A 210 0.85 -8.94 -17.37
C SER A 210 0.09 -8.02 -18.33
N GLY A 211 -0.85 -7.22 -17.82
CA GLY A 211 -1.75 -6.40 -18.62
C GLY A 211 -2.89 -7.17 -19.27
N SER A 212 -3.08 -8.45 -18.89
CA SER A 212 -4.23 -9.26 -19.33
C SER A 212 -5.54 -8.66 -18.83
N SER A 213 -5.50 -8.05 -17.65
CA SER A 213 -6.54 -7.16 -17.14
C SER A 213 -5.98 -5.76 -16.96
N ARG A 214 -6.72 -4.76 -17.42
CA ARG A 214 -6.32 -3.34 -17.35
C ARG A 214 -6.89 -2.62 -16.13
N VAL A 215 -7.91 -3.20 -15.48
CA VAL A 215 -8.60 -2.58 -14.36
C VAL A 215 -8.60 -3.53 -13.17
N LEU A 216 -8.12 -3.05 -12.03
CA LEU A 216 -8.16 -3.79 -10.77
C LEU A 216 -9.07 -3.11 -9.75
N ILE A 217 -10.11 -3.80 -9.28
CA ILE A 217 -11.02 -3.32 -8.22
C ILE A 217 -10.63 -3.96 -6.89
N THR A 218 -10.43 -3.16 -5.84
CA THR A 218 -9.94 -3.68 -4.55
C THR A 218 -10.37 -2.84 -3.34
N THR A 219 -10.21 -3.42 -2.13
CA THR A 219 -10.33 -2.71 -0.85
C THR A 219 -8.97 -2.21 -0.30
N ASP A 220 -9.02 -1.43 0.78
CA ASP A 220 -7.86 -0.89 1.50
C ASP A 220 -6.86 -1.93 2.03
N LEU A 221 -7.34 -3.14 2.35
CA LEU A 221 -6.50 -4.17 2.97
C LEU A 221 -5.32 -4.53 2.06
N LEU A 222 -5.52 -4.42 0.75
CA LEU A 222 -4.51 -4.68 -0.26
C LEU A 222 -3.79 -3.40 -0.72
N ALA A 223 -4.28 -2.21 -0.35
CA ALA A 223 -3.61 -0.94 -0.67
C ALA A 223 -2.20 -0.85 -0.06
N ARG A 224 -1.90 -1.60 1.01
CA ARG A 224 -0.57 -1.69 1.61
C ARG A 224 0.22 -2.86 1.01
N GLY A 225 1.13 -2.53 0.09
CA GLY A 225 2.16 -3.47 -0.36
C GLY A 225 1.88 -4.19 -1.67
N ILE A 226 0.80 -3.85 -2.40
CA ILE A 226 0.76 -4.25 -3.80
C ILE A 226 1.86 -3.49 -4.56
N ASP A 227 2.82 -4.23 -5.09
CA ASP A 227 3.77 -3.76 -6.09
C ASP A 227 3.15 -3.84 -7.49
N VAL A 228 2.45 -2.78 -7.89
CA VAL A 228 2.12 -2.53 -9.30
C VAL A 228 2.86 -1.27 -9.72
N GLN A 229 3.91 -1.44 -10.50
CA GLN A 229 4.81 -0.34 -10.90
C GLN A 229 4.32 0.41 -12.15
N GLN A 230 3.10 0.12 -12.63
CA GLN A 230 2.62 0.54 -13.95
C GLN A 230 1.24 1.22 -13.96
N VAL A 231 0.70 1.60 -12.80
CA VAL A 231 -0.62 2.24 -12.74
C VAL A 231 -0.50 3.74 -12.97
N SER A 232 -1.10 4.24 -14.05
CA SER A 232 -1.17 5.67 -14.36
C SER A 232 -2.34 6.35 -13.66
N LEU A 233 -3.43 5.62 -13.43
CA LEU A 233 -4.67 6.15 -12.88
C LEU A 233 -5.13 5.39 -11.62
N VAL A 234 -5.38 6.12 -10.54
CA VAL A 234 -6.05 5.61 -9.34
C VAL A 234 -7.42 6.27 -9.23
N ILE A 235 -8.47 5.46 -9.08
CA ILE A 235 -9.84 5.96 -8.85
C ILE A 235 -10.25 5.57 -7.43
N ASN A 236 -10.51 6.55 -6.58
CA ASN A 236 -11.20 6.36 -5.33
C ASN A 236 -12.71 6.44 -5.59
N TYR A 237 -13.32 5.28 -5.89
CA TYR A 237 -14.78 5.20 -6.07
C TYR A 237 -15.49 5.51 -4.75
N ASP A 238 -14.91 5.05 -3.64
CA ASP A 238 -15.22 5.53 -2.30
C ASP A 238 -14.03 6.30 -1.75
N LEU A 239 -14.26 7.42 -1.05
CA LEU A 239 -13.20 8.01 -0.24
C LEU A 239 -12.79 7.04 0.88
N PRO A 240 -11.49 7.04 1.27
CA PRO A 240 -11.06 6.26 2.41
C PRO A 240 -11.77 6.71 3.69
N THR A 241 -12.09 5.76 4.57
CA THR A 241 -12.75 6.04 5.85
C THR A 241 -11.86 6.79 6.84
N GLN A 242 -10.56 6.80 6.60
CA GLN A 242 -9.55 7.49 7.42
C GLN A 242 -8.58 8.25 6.50
N PRO A 243 -8.24 9.51 6.80
CA PRO A 243 -7.31 10.30 5.98
C PRO A 243 -5.96 9.62 5.76
N GLU A 244 -5.43 8.93 6.78
CA GLU A 244 -4.16 8.20 6.71
C GLU A 244 -4.10 7.12 5.60
N ASN A 245 -5.24 6.60 5.16
CA ASN A 245 -5.28 5.60 4.09
C ASN A 245 -5.21 6.22 2.68
N TYR A 246 -5.52 7.51 2.53
CA TYR A 246 -5.54 8.19 1.24
C TYR A 246 -4.21 8.09 0.48
N LEU A 247 -3.10 8.44 1.14
CA LEU A 247 -1.77 8.40 0.53
C LEU A 247 -1.34 6.98 0.15
N HIS A 248 -1.80 5.97 0.89
CA HIS A 248 -1.54 4.57 0.58
C HIS A 248 -2.25 4.10 -0.69
N ARG A 249 -3.45 4.63 -0.97
CA ARG A 249 -4.21 4.39 -2.20
C ARG A 249 -3.57 5.07 -3.40
N ILE A 250 -3.34 6.39 -3.32
CA ILE A 250 -2.89 7.16 -4.48
C ILE A 250 -1.39 6.96 -4.79
N GLY A 251 -0.57 6.68 -3.77
CA GLY A 251 0.87 6.40 -3.89
C GLY A 251 1.23 5.06 -4.56
N ARG A 252 0.29 4.50 -5.32
CA ARG A 252 0.47 3.41 -6.28
C ARG A 252 0.79 3.94 -7.69
N SER A 253 0.40 5.18 -7.99
CA SER A 253 0.85 5.90 -9.18
C SER A 253 2.10 6.74 -8.87
N GLY A 254 2.85 7.16 -9.89
CA GLY A 254 3.92 8.16 -9.73
C GLY A 254 5.27 7.69 -9.16
N ARG A 255 5.56 6.39 -9.12
CA ARG A 255 6.87 5.88 -8.65
C ARG A 255 8.00 6.24 -9.62
N PHE A 256 9.18 6.59 -9.07
CA PHE A 256 10.40 6.93 -9.81
C PHE A 256 10.24 8.10 -10.82
N GLY A 257 9.50 9.15 -10.44
CA GLY A 257 9.35 10.35 -11.27
C GLY A 257 8.36 10.23 -12.42
N ARG A 258 7.58 9.14 -12.48
CA ARG A 258 6.45 9.02 -13.42
C ARG A 258 5.32 9.95 -12.99
N LYS A 259 4.55 10.46 -13.96
CA LYS A 259 3.32 11.21 -13.68
C LYS A 259 2.17 10.22 -13.39
N GLY A 260 1.37 10.51 -12.38
CA GLY A 260 0.18 9.75 -12.01
C GLY A 260 -1.03 10.66 -11.86
N VAL A 261 -2.22 10.08 -11.96
CA VAL A 261 -3.48 10.78 -11.74
C VAL A 261 -4.28 10.01 -10.69
N ALA A 262 -4.84 10.74 -9.73
CA ALA A 262 -5.79 10.23 -8.76
C ALA A 262 -7.12 10.97 -8.90
N ILE A 263 -8.21 10.24 -9.15
CA ILE A 263 -9.57 10.80 -9.25
C ILE A 263 -10.40 10.31 -8.06
N ASN A 264 -11.09 11.22 -7.39
CA ASN A 264 -11.88 10.95 -6.21
C ASN A 264 -13.35 11.21 -6.51
N PHE A 265 -14.22 10.20 -6.34
CA PHE A 265 -15.65 10.41 -6.42
C PHE A 265 -16.17 10.89 -5.08
N VAL A 266 -16.90 12.00 -5.10
CA VAL A 266 -17.36 12.70 -3.90
C VAL A 266 -18.87 12.87 -4.02
N THR A 267 -19.61 12.31 -3.07
CA THR A 267 -21.02 12.62 -2.86
C THR A 267 -21.16 13.81 -1.92
N SER A 268 -22.38 14.35 -1.77
CA SER A 268 -22.63 15.43 -0.80
C SER A 268 -22.24 15.06 0.64
N ASP A 269 -22.29 13.77 0.99
CA ASP A 269 -21.89 13.27 2.32
C ASP A 269 -20.35 13.18 2.47
N ASP A 270 -19.62 13.11 1.36
CA ASP A 270 -18.17 12.91 1.30
C ASP A 270 -17.37 14.22 1.39
N GLU A 271 -18.00 15.39 1.19
CA GLU A 271 -17.34 16.70 1.15
C GLU A 271 -16.48 16.95 2.39
N ARG A 272 -17.00 16.62 3.58
CA ARG A 272 -16.28 16.78 4.84
C ARG A 272 -15.03 15.89 4.89
N MET A 273 -15.11 14.65 4.43
CA MET A 273 -13.98 13.73 4.40
C MET A 273 -12.89 14.22 3.43
N LEU A 274 -13.27 14.74 2.25
CA LEU A 274 -12.31 15.31 1.32
C LEU A 274 -11.60 16.53 1.94
N LEU A 275 -12.32 17.41 2.62
CA LEU A 275 -11.73 18.55 3.33
C LEU A 275 -10.77 18.10 4.44
N ASP A 276 -11.12 17.05 5.18
CA ASP A 276 -10.27 16.48 6.22
C ASP A 276 -8.99 15.89 5.62
N ILE A 277 -9.05 15.20 4.47
CA ILE A 277 -7.89 14.70 3.72
C ILE A 277 -6.98 15.86 3.27
N GLN A 278 -7.55 16.88 2.65
CA GLN A 278 -6.81 18.06 2.17
C GLN A 278 -6.07 18.76 3.30
N LYS A 279 -6.74 18.98 4.43
CA LYS A 279 -6.14 19.58 5.64
C LYS A 279 -5.07 18.67 6.25
N PHE A 280 -5.32 17.36 6.32
CA PHE A 280 -4.42 16.41 6.98
C PHE A 280 -3.05 16.32 6.27
N TYR A 281 -3.04 16.34 4.94
CA TYR A 281 -1.81 16.27 4.13
C TYR A 281 -1.33 17.62 3.60
N ASN A 282 -2.06 18.71 3.88
CA ASN A 282 -1.80 20.02 3.30
C ASN A 282 -1.71 19.96 1.75
N VAL A 283 -2.69 19.28 1.13
CA VAL A 283 -2.81 19.13 -0.33
C VAL A 283 -4.04 19.84 -0.85
N MET A 284 -4.00 20.26 -2.11
CA MET A 284 -5.15 20.72 -2.86
C MET A 284 -5.59 19.61 -3.82
N VAL A 285 -6.85 19.21 -3.73
CA VAL A 285 -7.49 18.30 -4.69
C VAL A 285 -8.40 19.15 -5.56
N GLU A 286 -8.04 19.29 -6.83
CA GLU A 286 -8.74 20.18 -7.77
C GLU A 286 -9.99 19.50 -8.32
N GLU A 287 -10.96 20.28 -8.80
CA GLU A 287 -12.08 19.70 -9.55
C GLU A 287 -11.56 19.14 -10.89
N LEU A 288 -12.05 17.98 -11.31
CA LEU A 288 -11.63 17.37 -12.56
C LEU A 288 -12.01 18.28 -13.75
N PRO A 289 -11.05 18.72 -14.57
CA PRO A 289 -11.35 19.60 -15.69
C PRO A 289 -12.16 18.85 -16.76
N ALA A 290 -13.01 19.58 -17.50
CA ALA A 290 -13.82 19.02 -18.57
C ALA A 290 -12.98 18.37 -19.69
N ASN A 291 -11.76 18.87 -19.94
CA ASN A 291 -10.80 18.22 -20.83
C ASN A 291 -9.91 17.26 -20.04
N VAL A 292 -10.33 16.01 -19.99
CA VAL A 292 -9.68 14.92 -19.25
C VAL A 292 -8.61 14.20 -20.08
N ALA A 293 -8.67 14.31 -21.42
CA ALA A 293 -7.86 13.51 -22.34
C ALA A 293 -6.35 13.77 -22.22
N ASP A 294 -5.95 14.99 -21.85
CA ASP A 294 -4.55 15.40 -21.70
C ASP A 294 -3.95 15.09 -20.31
N LEU A 295 -4.71 14.44 -19.42
CA LEU A 295 -4.28 14.17 -18.05
C LEU A 295 -3.39 12.93 -17.91
N ILE A 296 -3.47 11.96 -18.84
CA ILE A 296 -2.82 10.64 -18.75
C ILE A 296 -1.79 10.45 -19.87
#